data_AF-A0A352WV77-F1
#
_entry.id   AF-A0A352WV77-F1
#
_cell.length_a   1.000
_cell.length_b   1.000
_cell.length_c   1.000
_cell.angle_alpha   90.00
_cell.angle_beta   90.00
_cell.angle_gamma   90.00
#
_symmetry.space_group_name_H-M   'P 1'
#
loop_
_entity.id
_entity.type
_entity.pdbx_description
1 polymer ?
#
loop_
_entity_poly.entity_id
_entity_poly.type
_entity_poly.pdbx_seq_one_letter_code
_entity_poly.pdbx_strand_id
1 'polypeptide(L)'
;AVLHPSNLRRILRALEVYRATGKPISQFKKESHQTPPPFGYRLWVTTYQNRQTLYNRIDYRVDDMIKNGLMEETHKLLSQGLDQNPTASQAIG
;
A
#
# COMPACT_ATOMS: atom_id res chain seq x y z
N ALA A 1 14.11 -12.36 2.53
CA ALA A 1 14.14 -11.24 1.56
C ALA A 1 15.08 -10.19 2.13
N VAL A 2 16.15 -9.90 1.40
CA VAL A 2 17.19 -8.94 1.78
C VAL A 2 16.62 -7.52 1.67
N LEU A 3 16.98 -6.64 2.59
CA LEU A 3 16.59 -5.22 2.54
C LEU A 3 17.50 -4.50 1.55
N HIS A 4 16.91 -3.84 0.55
CA HIS A 4 17.66 -3.00 -0.36
C HIS A 4 18.05 -1.68 0.34
N PRO A 5 19.30 -1.18 0.21
CA PRO A 5 19.77 0.03 0.90
C PRO A 5 18.93 1.28 0.65
N SER A 6 18.32 1.41 -0.54
CA SER A 6 17.47 2.57 -0.87
C SER A 6 16.09 2.54 -0.20
N ASN A 7 15.69 1.45 0.45
CA ASN A 7 14.38 1.34 1.09
C ASN A 7 14.44 1.79 2.56
N LEU A 8 14.62 3.10 2.76
CA LEU A 8 14.78 3.71 4.08
C LEU A 8 13.65 3.34 5.04
N ARG A 9 12.39 3.34 4.58
CA ARG A 9 11.22 2.97 5.40
C ARG A 9 11.35 1.56 5.98
N ARG A 10 11.79 0.58 5.18
CA ARG A 10 11.95 -0.80 5.64
C ARG A 10 13.19 -0.97 6.53
N ILE A 11 14.25 -0.20 6.29
CA ILE A 11 15.46 -0.20 7.13
C ILE A 11 15.15 0.36 8.52
N LEU A 12 14.52 1.55 8.58
CA LEU A 12 14.08 2.16 9.83
C LEU A 12 13.18 1.20 10.61
N ARG A 13 12.18 0.60 9.94
CA ARG A 13 11.30 -0.37 10.59
C ARG A 13 12.04 -1.60 11.14
N ALA A 14 13.05 -2.10 10.44
CA ALA A 14 13.85 -3.23 10.91
C ALA A 14 14.65 -2.87 12.18
N LEU A 15 15.22 -1.66 12.22
CA LEU A 15 15.94 -1.16 13.39
C LEU A 15 15.01 -0.88 14.57
N GLU A 16 13.84 -0.30 14.33
CA GLU A 16 12.80 -0.10 15.36
C GLU A 16 12.42 -1.42 16.03
N VAL A 17 12.10 -2.45 15.23
CA VAL A 17 11.72 -3.77 15.75
C VAL A 17 12.85 -4.38 16.57
N TYR A 18 14.08 -4.31 16.07
CA TYR A 18 15.24 -4.83 16.80
C TYR A 18 15.46 -4.09 18.13
N ARG A 19 15.40 -2.75 18.13
CA ARG A 19 15.54 -1.95 19.35
C ARG A 19 14.43 -2.22 20.37
N ALA A 20 13.20 -2.44 19.91
CA ALA A 20 12.07 -2.67 20.79
C ALA A 20 12.01 -4.10 21.35
N THR A 21 12.49 -5.10 20.61
CA THR A 21 12.27 -6.52 20.94
C THR A 21 13.54 -7.34 21.17
N GLY A 22 14.71 -6.80 20.83
CA GLY A 22 15.99 -7.53 20.79
C GLY A 22 16.09 -8.58 19.67
N LYS A 23 15.03 -8.79 18.90
CA LYS A 23 14.98 -9.78 17.82
C LYS A 23 14.89 -9.08 16.45
N PRO A 24 15.65 -9.54 15.44
CA PRO A 24 15.58 -8.95 14.11
C PRO A 24 14.25 -9.27 13.43
N ILE A 25 13.74 -8.35 12.60
CA ILE A 25 12.48 -8.54 11.86
C ILE A 25 12.47 -9.80 10.97
N SER A 26 13.65 -10.25 10.52
CA SER A 26 13.82 -11.49 9.76
C SER A 26 13.46 -12.74 10.57
N GLN A 27 13.71 -12.73 11.87
CA GLN A 27 13.34 -13.83 12.77
C GLN A 27 11.83 -13.93 12.89
N PHE A 28 11.14 -12.82 13.20
CA PHE A 28 9.67 -12.79 13.27
C PHE A 28 9.03 -13.27 11.97
N LYS A 29 9.59 -12.90 10.82
CA LYS A 29 9.11 -13.38 9.52
C LYS A 29 9.25 -14.90 9.39
N LYS A 30 10.38 -15.48 9.83
CA LYS A 30 10.60 -16.92 9.82
C LYS A 30 9.59 -17.64 10.71
N GLU A 31 9.38 -17.12 11.92
CA GLU A 31 8.40 -17.65 12.89
C GLU A 31 6.97 -17.58 12.32
N SER A 32 6.58 -16.47 11.68
CA SER A 32 5.24 -16.34 11.08
C SER A 32 4.93 -17.34 9.96
N HIS A 33 5.95 -17.85 9.29
CA HIS A 33 5.78 -18.86 8.23
C HIS A 33 5.73 -20.29 8.78
N GLN A 34 6.06 -20.50 10.06
CA GLN A 34 5.97 -21.82 10.69
C GLN A 34 4.52 -22.15 11.06
N THR A 35 3.70 -21.13 11.31
CA THR A 35 2.28 -21.30 11.59
C THR A 35 1.48 -21.11 10.30
N PRO A 36 0.79 -22.14 9.80
CA PRO A 36 -0.11 -21.96 8.66
C PRO A 36 -1.28 -21.05 9.05
N PRO A 37 -1.93 -20.38 8.08
CA PRO A 37 -3.14 -19.62 8.35
C PRO A 37 -4.20 -20.48 9.04
N PRO A 38 -5.00 -19.92 9.95
CA PRO A 38 -5.98 -20.69 10.73
C PRO A 38 -7.14 -21.24 9.90
N PHE A 39 -7.21 -20.90 8.61
CA PHE A 39 -8.21 -21.36 7.65
C PHE A 39 -7.59 -21.59 6.28
N GLY A 40 -8.15 -22.54 5.53
CA GLY A 40 -7.83 -22.73 4.13
C GLY A 40 -8.29 -21.52 3.32
N TYR A 41 -7.43 -21.04 2.41
CA TYR A 41 -7.75 -19.93 1.53
C TYR A 41 -7.49 -20.33 0.08
N ARG A 42 -8.21 -19.68 -0.83
CA ARG A 42 -7.99 -19.75 -2.27
C ARG A 42 -7.60 -18.36 -2.74
N LEU A 43 -6.58 -18.27 -3.57
CA LEU A 43 -6.13 -17.02 -4.16
C LEU A 43 -6.57 -16.98 -5.62
N TRP A 44 -7.40 -15.98 -5.96
CA TRP A 44 -7.74 -15.67 -7.34
C TRP A 44 -7.04 -14.38 -7.73
N VAL A 45 -6.34 -14.41 -8.85
CA VAL A 45 -5.68 -13.23 -9.43
C VAL A 45 -6.29 -13.01 -10.80
N THR A 46 -6.88 -11.83 -11.00
CA THR A 46 -7.40 -11.40 -12.30
C THR A 46 -6.43 -10.43 -12.95
N THR A 47 -6.31 -10.52 -14.27
CA THR A 47 -5.48 -9.61 -15.04
C THR A 47 -6.10 -9.41 -16.42
N TYR A 48 -5.65 -8.37 -17.12
CA TYR A 48 -6.00 -8.13 -18.51
C TYR A 48 -4.96 -8.77 -19.41
N GLN A 49 -5.41 -9.52 -20.42
CA GLN A 49 -4.52 -10.05 -21.46
C GLN A 49 -3.83 -8.91 -22.23
N ASN A 50 -4.58 -7.85 -22.53
CA ASN A 50 -4.05 -6.64 -23.15
C ASN A 50 -3.92 -5.51 -22.11
N ARG A 51 -2.69 -5.05 -21.89
CA ARG A 51 -2.39 -3.92 -20.99
C ARG A 51 -3.12 -2.63 -21.39
N GLN A 52 -3.33 -2.40 -22.68
CA GLN A 52 -4.02 -1.20 -23.16
C GLN A 52 -5.48 -1.16 -22.71
N THR A 53 -6.15 -2.32 -22.61
CA THR A 53 -7.53 -2.39 -22.10
C THR A 53 -7.61 -1.93 -20.65
N LEU A 54 -6.62 -2.27 -19.82
CA LEU A 54 -6.53 -1.77 -18.44
C LEU A 54 -6.38 -0.25 -18.41
N TYR A 55 -5.47 0.30 -19.23
CA TYR A 55 -5.21 1.74 -19.27
C TYR A 55 -6.43 2.55 -19.70
N ASN A 56 -7.09 2.16 -20.81
CA ASN A 56 -8.29 2.83 -21.28
C ASN A 56 -9.40 2.87 -20.22
N ARG A 57 -9.52 1.82 -19.38
CA ARG A 57 -10.48 1.79 -18.27
C ARG A 57 -10.07 2.65 -17.10
N ILE A 58 -8.77 2.74 -16.80
CA ILE A 58 -8.25 3.65 -15.77
C ILE A 58 -8.54 5.09 -16.19
N ASP A 59 -8.22 5.46 -17.43
CA ASP A 59 -8.43 6.82 -17.96
C ASP A 59 -9.90 7.22 -17.89
N TYR A 60 -10.79 6.36 -18.42
CA TYR A 60 -12.23 6.59 -18.34
C TYR A 60 -12.73 6.78 -16.90
N ARG A 61 -12.23 5.98 -15.95
CA ARG A 61 -12.61 6.09 -14.54
C ARG A 61 -12.14 7.41 -13.93
N VAL A 62 -10.94 7.88 -14.28
CA VAL A 62 -10.43 9.18 -13.80
C VAL A 62 -11.32 10.31 -14.31
N ASP A 63 -11.67 10.30 -15.60
CA ASP A 63 -12.60 11.29 -16.17
C ASP A 63 -13.95 11.30 -15.45
N ASP A 64 -14.48 10.13 -15.11
CA ASP A 64 -15.73 9.98 -14.37
C ASP A 64 -15.61 10.50 -12.92
N MET A 65 -14.51 10.20 -12.23
CA MET A 65 -14.26 10.73 -10.87
C MET A 65 -14.20 12.26 -10.85
N ILE A 66 -13.54 12.87 -11.84
CA ILE A 66 -13.48 14.32 -11.98
C ILE A 66 -14.89 14.90 -12.19
N LYS A 67 -15.70 14.31 -13.08
CA LYS A 67 -17.09 14.73 -13.29
C LYS A 67 -17.97 14.59 -12.05
N ASN A 68 -17.67 13.60 -11.21
CA ASN A 68 -18.37 13.34 -9.95
C ASN A 68 -17.85 14.19 -8.77
N GLY A 69 -16.92 15.11 -9.00
CA GLY A 69 -16.51 16.10 -8.01
C GLY A 69 -15.30 15.70 -7.15
N LEU A 70 -14.39 14.86 -7.68
CA LEU A 70 -13.14 14.50 -6.99
C LEU A 70 -12.35 15.74 -6.55
N MET A 71 -12.32 16.79 -7.37
CA MET A 71 -11.57 18.01 -7.05
C MET A 71 -12.15 18.71 -5.82
N GLU A 72 -13.48 18.86 -5.75
CA GLU A 72 -14.18 19.49 -4.64
C GLU A 72 -14.00 18.69 -3.34
N GLU A 73 -14.08 17.37 -3.43
CA GLU A 73 -13.80 16.48 -2.30
C GLU A 73 -12.38 16.68 -1.77
N THR A 74 -11.38 16.64 -2.66
CA THR A 74 -9.97 16.79 -2.27
C THR A 74 -9.70 18.16 -1.63
N HIS A 75 -10.23 19.25 -2.18
CA HIS A 75 -10.08 20.58 -1.57
C HIS A 75 -10.68 20.64 -0.16
N LYS A 76 -11.86 20.05 0.02
CA LYS A 76 -12.50 19.98 1.34
C LYS A 76 -11.64 19.20 2.33
N LEU A 77 -11.10 18.04 1.94
CA LEU A 77 -10.25 17.23 2.81
C LEU A 77 -8.92 17.91 3.12
N LEU A 78 -8.32 18.61 2.17
CA LEU A 78 -7.12 19.42 2.40
C LEU A 78 -7.38 20.51 3.45
N SER A 79 -8.53 21.18 3.40
CA SER A 79 -8.91 22.16 4.43
C SER A 79 -9.09 21.55 5.83
N GLN A 80 -9.25 20.22 5.91
CA GLN A 80 -9.37 19.44 7.15
C GLN A 80 -8.05 18.81 7.60
N GLY A 81 -6.93 19.11 6.91
CA GLY A 81 -5.60 18.63 7.28
C GLY A 81 -5.22 17.28 6.68
N LEU A 82 -5.81 16.88 5.55
CA LEU A 82 -5.44 15.64 4.84
C LEU A 82 -3.94 15.58 4.50
N ASP A 83 -3.34 16.73 4.17
CA ASP A 83 -1.92 16.88 3.86
C ASP A 83 -0.98 16.45 5.00
N GLN A 84 -1.45 16.57 6.25
CA GLN A 84 -0.70 16.16 7.43
C GLN A 84 -0.83 14.66 7.72
N ASN A 85 -1.77 13.97 7.07
CA ASN A 85 -1.93 12.54 7.25
C ASN A 85 -0.90 11.79 6.38
N PRO A 86 0.05 11.03 6.96
CA PRO A 86 1.15 10.42 6.21
C PRO A 86 0.73 9.24 5.33
N THR A 87 -0.50 8.73 5.49
CA THR A 87 -1.01 7.59 4.72
C THR A 87 -2.08 8.02 3.72
N ALA A 88 -3.09 8.77 4.18
CA ALA A 88 -4.21 9.14 3.34
C ALA A 88 -3.80 10.10 2.20
N SER A 89 -2.90 11.06 2.46
CA SER A 89 -2.40 12.00 1.44
C SER A 89 -1.59 11.34 0.31
N GLN A 90 -1.13 10.10 0.50
CA GLN A 90 -0.30 9.37 -0.48
C GLN A 90 -1.13 8.42 -1.34
N ALA A 91 -2.45 8.39 -1.18
CA ALA A 91 -3.34 7.65 -2.06
C ALA A 91 -3.28 8.21 -3.50
N ILE A 92 -3.52 7.35 -4.50
CA ILE A 92 -3.53 7.76 -5.91
C ILE A 92 -4.90 8.36 -6.22
N GLY A 93 -4.91 9.63 -6.65
CA GLY A 93 -6.13 10.40 -6.90
C GLY A 93 -6.58 11.11 -5.64
#